data_AF-A0A814ETD1-F1
#
_entry.id   AF-A0A814ETD1-F1
#
_cell.length_a   1.000
_cell.length_b   1.000
_cell.length_c   1.000
_cell.angle_alpha   90.00
_cell.angle_beta   90.00
_cell.angle_gamma   90.00
#
_symmetry.space_group_name_H-M   'P 1'
#
loop_
_entity.id
_entity.type
_entity.pdbx_description
1 polymer ?
#
loop_
_entity_poly.entity_id
_entity_poly.type
_entity_poly.pdbx_seq_one_letter_code
_entity_poly.pdbx_strand_id
1 'polypeptide(L)'
;MTSLDQCQTYYYKVGNSKAWSNEISFKTDCPAVTTHTFAVMGDMGTVIPAGYLVAKQIKEDHQVTPFSAVVHVGDISYAGTGSKDEIAEIWDIWGTQTSIVLSGIRTRSTLAQLDSVSNSLPALCQISSSIGHYRPHARIRASILR
;
A
#
# COMPACT_ATOMS: atom_id res chain seq x y z
N MET A 1 -13.07 -6.31 3.59
CA MET A 1 -14.30 -5.85 4.25
C MET A 1 -15.21 -5.28 3.17
N THR A 2 -16.54 -5.40 3.32
CA THR A 2 -17.53 -4.96 2.31
C THR A 2 -18.71 -4.30 3.02
N SER A 3 -19.46 -3.46 2.32
CA SER A 3 -20.63 -2.76 2.87
C SER A 3 -20.32 -1.96 4.15
N LEU A 4 -19.30 -1.11 4.07
CA LEU A 4 -18.94 -0.18 5.13
C LEU A 4 -19.67 1.15 4.95
N ASP A 5 -20.13 1.73 6.04
CA ASP A 5 -20.72 3.07 6.08
C ASP A 5 -19.64 4.12 5.80
N GLN A 6 -20.04 5.23 5.18
CA GLN A 6 -19.17 6.36 4.87
C GLN A 6 -18.90 7.20 6.12
N CYS A 7 -17.82 7.98 6.12
CA CYS A 7 -17.37 8.82 7.25
C CYS A 7 -17.03 8.11 8.57
N GLN A 8 -17.08 6.78 8.66
CA GLN A 8 -16.93 6.04 9.92
C GLN A 8 -15.52 5.50 10.16
N THR A 9 -15.11 5.52 11.42
CA THR A 9 -13.89 4.85 11.89
C THR A 9 -14.20 3.40 12.22
N TYR A 10 -13.47 2.47 11.61
CA TYR A 10 -13.56 1.04 11.87
C TYR A 10 -12.30 0.54 12.57
N TYR A 11 -12.47 -0.36 13.54
CA TYR A 11 -11.41 -1.04 14.26
C TYR A 11 -11.37 -2.51 13.83
N TYR A 12 -10.18 -3.04 13.58
CA TYR A 12 -10.00 -4.42 13.13
C TYR A 12 -8.71 -5.06 13.68
N LYS A 13 -8.72 -6.40 13.69
CA LYS A 13 -7.55 -7.25 13.96
C LYS A 13 -7.43 -8.28 12.85
N VAL A 14 -6.19 -8.63 12.52
CA VAL A 14 -5.86 -9.67 11.52
C VAL A 14 -5.14 -10.80 12.23
N GLY A 15 -5.52 -12.04 11.96
CA GLY A 15 -4.96 -13.17 12.69
C GLY A 15 -5.59 -14.51 12.33
N ASN A 16 -5.35 -15.49 13.19
CA ASN A 16 -5.92 -16.82 13.16
C ASN A 16 -6.26 -17.27 14.60
N SER A 17 -6.70 -18.51 14.78
CA SER A 17 -7.08 -19.04 16.10
C SER A 17 -5.94 -19.13 17.13
N LYS A 18 -4.68 -18.93 16.73
CA LYS A 18 -3.49 -19.02 17.60
C LYS A 18 -2.83 -17.68 17.89
N ALA A 19 -2.93 -16.71 16.97
CA ALA A 19 -2.28 -15.41 17.08
C ALA A 19 -3.10 -14.32 16.38
N TRP A 20 -3.12 -13.14 16.98
CA TRP A 20 -3.81 -11.95 16.50
C TRP A 20 -2.87 -10.74 16.48
N SER A 21 -3.05 -9.85 15.51
CA SER A 21 -2.42 -8.54 15.51
C SER A 21 -2.93 -7.67 16.67
N ASN A 22 -2.19 -6.59 16.94
CA ASN A 22 -2.75 -5.44 17.63
C ASN A 22 -3.99 -4.91 16.91
N GLU A 23 -4.80 -4.14 17.62
CA GLU A 23 -5.91 -3.42 17.02
C GLU A 23 -5.40 -2.31 16.11
N ILE A 24 -6.03 -2.18 14.95
CA ILE A 24 -5.72 -1.18 13.93
C ILE A 24 -7.04 -0.48 13.59
N SER A 25 -7.00 0.82 13.32
CA SER A 25 -8.17 1.57 12.88
C SER A 25 -7.93 2.34 11.58
N PHE A 26 -8.99 2.50 10.79
CA PHE A 26 -9.01 3.34 9.59
C PHE A 26 -10.36 4.05 9.49
N LYS A 27 -10.41 5.16 8.75
CA LYS A 27 -11.64 5.89 8.45
C LYS A 27 -12.08 5.67 7.00
N THR A 28 -13.37 5.46 6.77
CA THR A 28 -13.93 5.44 5.41
C THR A 28 -14.08 6.84 4.83
N ASP A 29 -14.16 6.94 3.49
CA ASP A 29 -14.26 8.26 2.84
C ASP A 29 -15.54 8.99 3.26
N CYS A 30 -15.45 10.31 3.32
CA CYS A 30 -16.58 11.19 3.47
C CYS A 30 -16.92 11.85 2.11
N PRO A 31 -18.04 11.51 1.45
CA PRO A 31 -18.44 12.20 0.21
C PRO A 31 -18.85 13.66 0.43
N ALA A 32 -19.12 14.05 1.68
CA ALA A 32 -19.35 15.46 2.05
C ALA A 32 -18.05 16.31 2.07
N VAL A 33 -16.87 15.68 1.95
CA VAL A 33 -15.59 16.39 1.85
C VAL A 33 -15.34 16.72 0.39
N THR A 34 -15.29 18.02 0.06
CA THR A 34 -15.09 18.53 -1.30
C THR A 34 -13.63 18.51 -1.76
N THR A 35 -12.68 18.37 -0.84
CA THR A 35 -11.23 18.41 -1.12
C THR A 35 -10.54 17.18 -0.54
N HIS A 36 -9.97 16.34 -1.41
CA HIS A 36 -9.14 15.21 -1.01
C HIS A 36 -7.65 15.54 -1.16
N THR A 37 -6.91 15.51 -0.04
CA THR A 37 -5.45 15.61 -0.05
C THR A 37 -4.84 14.21 -0.18
N PHE A 38 -3.89 14.05 -1.09
CA PHE A 38 -3.17 12.79 -1.30
C PHE A 38 -1.68 12.99 -1.04
N ALA A 39 -1.06 12.07 -0.30
CA ALA A 39 0.39 11.94 -0.32
C ALA A 39 0.79 11.10 -1.53
N VAL A 40 1.83 11.51 -2.27
CA VAL A 40 2.33 10.78 -3.44
C VAL A 40 3.82 10.52 -3.24
N MET A 41 4.22 9.27 -3.45
CA MET A 41 5.62 8.82 -3.36
C MET A 41 5.95 7.86 -4.52
N GLY A 42 7.23 7.72 -4.84
CA GLY A 42 7.78 6.78 -5.80
C GLY A 42 9.23 6.46 -5.41
N ASP A 43 9.86 5.51 -6.09
CA ASP A 43 11.29 5.22 -5.97
C ASP A 43 11.76 4.98 -4.52
N MET A 44 10.86 4.45 -3.69
CA MET A 44 10.97 4.46 -2.23
C MET A 44 12.03 3.47 -1.73
N GLY A 45 12.05 2.26 -2.31
CA GLY A 45 12.91 1.19 -1.86
C GLY A 45 12.76 0.85 -0.38
N THR A 46 13.85 0.42 0.26
CA THR A 46 13.86 0.01 1.67
C THR A 46 14.93 0.74 2.48
N VAL A 47 16.07 0.11 2.75
CA VAL A 47 17.26 0.77 3.34
C VAL A 47 17.94 1.66 2.31
N ILE A 48 17.87 1.28 1.03
CA ILE A 48 18.32 2.07 -0.12
C ILE A 48 17.08 2.29 -1.01
N PRO A 49 16.76 3.54 -1.43
CA PRO A 49 17.35 4.83 -1.06
C PRO A 49 16.72 5.44 0.22
N ALA A 50 16.77 4.73 1.35
CA ALA A 50 16.24 5.16 2.65
C ALA A 50 14.71 5.40 2.71
N GLY A 51 13.92 4.58 2.03
CA GLY A 51 12.46 4.57 2.05
C GLY A 51 11.83 4.57 3.45
N TYR A 52 12.49 3.99 4.46
CA TYR A 52 12.03 4.07 5.85
C TYR A 52 11.89 5.52 6.37
N LEU A 53 12.68 6.47 5.87
CA LEU A 53 12.54 7.91 6.17
C LEU A 53 11.32 8.50 5.46
N VAL A 54 11.03 8.09 4.22
CA VAL A 54 9.84 8.51 3.48
C VAL A 54 8.57 8.02 4.20
N ALA A 55 8.54 6.75 4.64
CA ALA A 55 7.43 6.21 5.44
C ALA A 55 7.23 7.00 6.74
N LYS A 56 8.33 7.35 7.42
CA LYS A 56 8.30 8.15 8.64
C LYS A 56 7.74 9.55 8.38
N GLN A 57 8.24 10.25 7.35
CA GLN A 57 7.80 11.60 7.02
C GLN A 57 6.31 11.64 6.64
N ILE A 58 5.83 10.71 5.80
CA ILE A 58 4.40 10.62 5.44
C ILE A 58 3.52 10.43 6.68
N LYS A 59 3.98 9.64 7.67
CA LYS A 59 3.26 9.47 8.94
C LYS A 59 3.22 10.76 9.75
N GLU A 60 4.35 11.46 9.88
CA GLU A 60 4.47 12.72 10.63
C GLU A 60 3.63 13.83 9.96
N ASP A 61 3.70 13.96 8.63
CA ASP A 61 2.89 14.90 7.86
C ASP A 61 1.39 14.61 7.99
N HIS A 62 0.98 13.33 7.96
CA HIS A 62 -0.43 12.94 8.15
C HIS A 62 -0.95 13.31 9.54
N GLN A 63 -0.10 13.33 10.59
CA GLN A 63 -0.49 13.77 11.92
C GLN A 63 -0.74 15.28 12.00
N VAL A 64 -0.09 16.08 11.14
CA VAL A 64 -0.27 17.53 11.05
C VAL A 64 -1.40 17.90 10.08
N THR A 65 -1.48 17.24 8.93
CA THR A 65 -2.49 17.46 7.88
C THR A 65 -2.94 16.12 7.31
N PRO A 66 -4.06 15.55 7.81
CA PRO A 66 -4.50 14.21 7.41
C PRO A 66 -4.81 14.06 5.92
N PHE A 67 -4.07 13.17 5.26
CA PHE A 67 -4.32 12.72 3.89
C PHE A 67 -5.57 11.83 3.79
N SER A 68 -6.33 11.95 2.71
CA SER A 68 -7.41 11.00 2.36
C SER A 68 -6.86 9.65 1.93
N ALA A 69 -5.73 9.64 1.22
CA ALA A 69 -4.98 8.42 0.89
C ALA A 69 -3.51 8.70 0.56
N VAL A 70 -2.70 7.63 0.54
CA VAL A 70 -1.33 7.63 0.01
C VAL A 70 -1.31 6.90 -1.33
N VAL A 71 -0.54 7.41 -2.30
CA VAL A 71 -0.32 6.81 -3.62
C VAL A 71 1.16 6.52 -3.80
N HIS A 72 1.51 5.24 -4.02
CA HIS A 72 2.87 4.85 -4.41
C HIS A 72 2.92 4.67 -5.92
N VAL A 73 3.91 5.25 -6.59
CA VAL A 73 4.05 5.26 -8.05
C VAL A 73 5.38 4.59 -8.44
N GLY A 74 5.29 3.35 -8.90
CA GLY A 74 6.47 2.55 -9.30
C GLY A 74 7.39 2.14 -8.17
N ASP A 75 8.45 1.44 -8.54
CA ASP A 75 9.71 1.26 -7.79
C ASP A 75 9.54 1.14 -6.26
N ILE A 76 8.80 0.09 -5.91
CA ILE A 76 8.24 -0.08 -4.56
C ILE A 76 9.33 -0.45 -3.57
N SER A 77 9.97 -1.59 -3.78
CA SER A 77 10.88 -2.23 -2.81
C SER A 77 12.33 -2.35 -3.30
N TYR A 78 12.57 -2.23 -4.61
CA TYR A 78 13.82 -2.58 -5.29
C TYR A 78 14.30 -4.03 -5.05
N ALA A 79 13.37 -4.98 -4.87
CA ALA A 79 13.68 -6.39 -4.59
C ALA A 79 14.53 -7.11 -5.66
N GLY A 80 14.49 -6.66 -6.92
CA GLY A 80 15.29 -7.21 -8.03
C GLY A 80 16.57 -6.43 -8.36
N THR A 81 16.88 -5.33 -7.67
CA THR A 81 17.98 -4.44 -8.07
C THR A 81 19.34 -5.14 -7.95
N GLY A 82 20.04 -5.24 -9.10
CA GLY A 82 21.36 -5.88 -9.19
C GLY A 82 21.34 -7.38 -9.50
N SER A 83 20.17 -7.98 -9.73
CA SER A 83 19.99 -9.38 -10.12
C SER A 83 18.96 -9.51 -11.24
N LYS A 84 18.78 -10.74 -11.76
CA LYS A 84 17.61 -11.11 -12.59
C LYS A 84 16.47 -11.67 -11.74
N ASP A 85 16.79 -12.04 -10.50
CA ASP A 85 15.87 -12.67 -9.55
C ASP A 85 15.52 -11.66 -8.44
N GLU A 86 14.24 -11.60 -8.05
CA GLU A 86 13.80 -10.82 -6.90
C GLU A 86 14.09 -11.53 -5.57
N ILE A 87 14.53 -10.78 -4.56
CA ILE A 87 14.74 -11.26 -3.20
C ILE A 87 13.45 -11.03 -2.38
N ALA A 88 12.75 -12.11 -2.04
CA ALA A 88 11.45 -12.06 -1.36
C ALA A 88 11.51 -11.32 -0.01
N GLU A 89 12.61 -11.45 0.72
CA GLU A 89 12.85 -10.81 2.01
C GLU A 89 12.84 -9.27 1.91
N ILE A 90 13.16 -8.70 0.75
CA ILE A 90 13.09 -7.24 0.54
C ILE A 90 11.63 -6.76 0.47
N TRP A 91 10.71 -7.59 -0.03
CA TRP A 91 9.27 -7.30 0.04
C TRP A 91 8.74 -7.34 1.48
N ASP A 92 9.21 -8.26 2.32
CA ASP A 92 8.84 -8.33 3.74
C ASP A 92 9.40 -7.14 4.54
N ILE A 93 10.63 -6.72 4.25
CA ILE A 93 11.22 -5.48 4.81
C ILE A 93 10.38 -4.27 4.37
N TRP A 94 10.01 -4.18 3.09
CA TRP A 94 9.16 -3.10 2.57
C TRP A 94 7.78 -3.08 3.25
N GLY A 95 7.13 -4.24 3.41
CA GLY A 95 5.85 -4.34 4.12
C GLY A 95 5.97 -3.93 5.59
N THR A 96 7.08 -4.28 6.24
CA THR A 96 7.35 -3.93 7.63
C THR A 96 7.54 -2.42 7.81
N GLN A 97 8.40 -1.76 7.01
CA GLN A 97 8.62 -0.31 7.11
C GLN A 97 7.36 0.50 6.78
N THR A 98 6.56 0.06 5.80
CA THR A 98 5.38 0.80 5.35
C THR A 98 4.17 0.59 6.25
N SER A 99 4.13 -0.48 7.05
CA SER A 99 3.06 -0.77 8.00
C SER A 99 2.69 0.42 8.91
N ILE A 100 3.65 1.29 9.24
CA ILE A 100 3.43 2.50 10.06
C ILE A 100 2.55 3.56 9.39
N VAL A 101 2.43 3.51 8.05
CA VAL A 101 1.57 4.34 7.20
C VAL A 101 0.33 3.55 6.79
N LEU A 102 0.53 2.33 6.25
CA LEU A 102 -0.51 1.49 5.65
C LEU A 102 -1.59 1.03 6.63
N SER A 103 -1.27 0.94 7.93
CA SER A 103 -2.23 0.48 8.94
C SER A 103 -3.29 1.54 9.27
N GLY A 104 -2.93 2.82 9.32
CA GLY A 104 -3.86 3.91 9.65
C GLY A 104 -4.48 4.62 8.44
N ILE A 105 -3.82 4.56 7.28
CA ILE A 105 -4.14 5.41 6.12
C ILE A 105 -4.43 4.53 4.91
N ARG A 106 -5.54 4.82 4.21
CA ARG A 106 -5.84 4.20 2.92
C ARG A 106 -4.66 4.41 1.97
N THR A 107 -4.15 3.34 1.40
CA THR A 107 -3.01 3.42 0.46
C THR A 107 -3.29 2.62 -0.81
N ARG A 108 -2.77 3.11 -1.93
CA ARG A 108 -2.86 2.47 -3.24
C ARG A 108 -1.50 2.54 -3.93
N SER A 109 -0.94 1.41 -4.33
CA SER A 109 0.25 1.37 -5.18
C SER A 109 -0.14 1.23 -6.65
N THR A 110 0.62 1.87 -7.54
CA THR A 110 0.55 1.72 -8.98
C THR A 110 1.90 1.20 -9.48
N LEU A 111 1.86 0.26 -10.43
CA LEU A 111 3.06 -0.20 -11.13
C LEU A 111 3.43 0.84 -12.19
N ALA A 112 4.48 1.62 -11.92
CA ALA A 112 5.31 2.21 -12.96
C ALA A 112 6.60 1.38 -12.99
N GLN A 113 6.99 0.92 -14.17
CA GLN A 113 8.06 -0.06 -14.33
C GLN A 113 9.33 0.63 -14.83
N LEU A 114 10.35 0.69 -13.99
CA LEU A 114 11.68 1.19 -14.35
C LEU A 114 12.53 0.06 -14.96
N ASP A 115 12.08 -0.47 -16.11
CA ASP A 115 12.87 -1.39 -16.94
C ASP A 115 12.75 -1.02 -18.42
N SER A 116 13.89 -0.75 -19.05
CA SER A 116 13.98 -0.29 -20.43
C SER A 116 13.96 -1.44 -21.45
N VAL A 117 12.77 -1.81 -21.93
CA VAL A 117 12.63 -2.53 -23.21
C VAL A 117 11.60 -1.81 -24.10
N SER A 118 12.07 -1.28 -25.22
CA SER A 118 11.25 -0.53 -26.18
C SER A 118 10.37 -1.45 -27.04
N ASN A 119 9.10 -1.07 -27.25
CA ASN A 119 8.63 -0.68 -28.60
C ASN A 119 7.19 -0.14 -28.64
N SER A 120 7.04 1.06 -29.21
CA SER A 120 5.89 1.59 -30.00
C SER A 120 4.43 1.48 -29.48
N LEU A 121 3.96 2.59 -28.87
CA LEU A 121 2.69 3.35 -29.14
C LEU A 121 1.29 2.66 -29.19
N PRO A 122 0.18 3.41 -28.98
CA PRO A 122 -0.01 4.72 -28.35
C PRO A 122 -1.00 4.69 -27.16
N ALA A 123 -1.19 5.84 -26.50
CA ALA A 123 -2.01 5.97 -25.30
C ALA A 123 -3.53 5.81 -25.53
N LEU A 124 -4.17 5.00 -24.69
CA LEU A 124 -5.41 5.35 -23.98
C LEU A 124 -5.57 4.40 -22.77
N CYS A 125 -6.03 4.94 -21.64
CA CYS A 125 -6.08 4.24 -20.36
C CYS A 125 -6.95 2.96 -20.44
N GLN A 126 -6.31 1.78 -20.49
CA GLN A 126 -7.00 0.48 -20.46
C GLN A 126 -6.60 -0.35 -19.24
N ILE A 127 -7.61 -0.57 -18.40
CA ILE A 127 -7.67 -1.65 -17.43
C ILE A 127 -8.13 -2.91 -18.17
N SER A 128 -7.28 -3.94 -18.30
CA SER A 128 -7.76 -5.32 -18.48
C SER A 128 -6.69 -6.38 -18.17
N SER A 129 -7.15 -7.56 -17.80
CA SER A 129 -6.41 -8.74 -17.38
C SER A 129 -5.77 -9.54 -18.53
N SER A 130 -4.59 -10.13 -18.29
CA SER A 130 -4.26 -11.58 -18.41
C SER A 130 -2.77 -11.82 -18.74
N ILE A 131 -2.11 -12.94 -18.37
CA ILE A 131 -2.35 -13.96 -17.33
C ILE A 131 -0.96 -14.48 -16.89
N GLY A 132 -0.74 -14.77 -15.60
CA GLY A 132 0.51 -15.36 -15.09
C GLY A 132 0.29 -15.97 -13.70
N HIS A 133 0.58 -17.26 -13.53
CA HIS A 133 0.16 -18.02 -12.34
C HIS A 133 0.96 -17.68 -11.08
N TYR A 134 0.30 -17.15 -10.04
CA TYR A 134 0.67 -17.41 -8.65
C TYR A 134 -0.57 -17.46 -7.74
N ARG A 135 -0.68 -18.49 -6.89
CA ARG A 135 -1.81 -18.69 -5.96
C ARG A 135 -1.37 -18.50 -4.51
N PRO A 136 -1.92 -17.51 -3.77
CA PRO A 136 -1.89 -17.54 -2.32
C PRO A 136 -3.19 -18.15 -1.77
N HIS A 137 -3.12 -19.39 -1.27
CA HIS A 137 -4.20 -19.97 -0.46
C HIS A 137 -4.15 -19.41 0.97
N ALA A 138 -4.69 -18.21 1.18
CA ALA A 138 -4.86 -17.62 2.52
C ALA A 138 -6.24 -16.95 2.67
N ARG A 139 -7.21 -17.67 3.28
CA ARG A 139 -8.49 -17.08 3.68
C ARG A 139 -8.31 -16.28 4.97
N ILE A 140 -7.98 -14.99 4.85
CA ILE A 140 -7.97 -14.07 5.98
C ILE A 140 -9.42 -13.84 6.45
N ARG A 141 -9.71 -14.14 7.72
CA ARG A 141 -10.95 -13.71 8.40
C ARG A 141 -10.63 -12.47 9.24
N ALA A 142 -11.31 -11.36 8.95
CA ALA A 142 -11.33 -10.19 9.82
C ALA A 142 -12.64 -10.19 10.62
N SER A 143 -12.57 -9.92 11.92
CA SER A 143 -13.72 -9.75 12.81
C SER A 143 -13.78 -8.32 13.31
N ILE A 144 -14.96 -7.70 13.23
CA ILE A 144 -15.22 -6.36 13.75
C ILE A 144 -15.60 -6.47 15.23
N LEU A 145 -14.96 -5.68 16.07
CA LEU A 145 -15.45 -5.36 17.41
C LEU A 145 -16.29 -4.08 17.31
N ARG A 146 -17.46 -4.07 17.93
CA ARG A 146 -18.38 -2.92 18.01
C ARG A 146 -18.23 -2.23 19.35
#